data_AF-A0A9D5H5D4-F1
#
_entry.id   AF-A0A9D5H5D4-F1
#
_cell.length_a   1.000
_cell.length_b   1.000
_cell.length_c   1.000
_cell.angle_alpha   90.00
_cell.angle_beta   90.00
_cell.angle_gamma   90.00
#
_symmetry.space_group_name_H-M   'P 1'
#
loop_
_entity.id
_entity.type
_entity.pdbx_description
1 polymer ?
#
loop_
_entity_poly.entity_id
_entity_poly.type
_entity_poly.pdbx_seq_one_letter_code
_entity_poly.pdbx_strand_id
1 'polypeptide(L)'
;MGKSIGLALVLFLSSPLCFLLSMAQAPIPAHYDGFAYGGASPWEGSVLVEAFLDPMCSDSRDSWSPLMQTLEHYSPHMSLIVHPFPLPYHENAFVACRALHIANMLNASTTFPLLEFFFEHQERWSNKSNTRYIQSVYNR
;
A
#
# COMPACT_ATOMS: atom_id res chain seq x y z
N MET A 1 -10.71 36.79 -42.22
CA MET A 1 -9.95 35.52 -42.39
C MET A 1 -9.08 35.14 -41.19
N GLY A 2 -8.40 36.07 -40.49
CA GLY A 2 -7.48 35.70 -39.39
C GLY A 2 -8.09 35.08 -38.13
N LYS A 3 -9.34 35.41 -37.76
CA LYS A 3 -9.98 34.89 -36.52
C LYS A 3 -10.33 33.40 -36.59
N SER A 4 -10.75 32.90 -37.76
CA SER A 4 -11.12 31.50 -37.96
C SER A 4 -9.92 30.56 -37.97
N ILE A 5 -8.76 31.04 -38.44
CA ILE A 5 -7.50 30.29 -38.46
C ILE A 5 -6.96 30.12 -37.03
N GLY A 6 -7.05 31.17 -36.21
CA GLY A 6 -6.68 31.10 -34.79
C GLY A 6 -7.55 30.12 -33.98
N LEU A 7 -8.87 30.11 -34.22
CA LEU A 7 -9.78 29.17 -33.57
C LEU A 7 -9.52 27.72 -33.99
N ALA A 8 -9.25 27.49 -35.28
CA ALA A 8 -8.90 26.16 -35.80
C ALA A 8 -7.59 25.64 -35.19
N LEU A 9 -6.57 26.49 -35.04
CA LEU A 9 -5.30 26.15 -34.39
C LEU A 9 -5.48 25.82 -32.90
N VAL A 10 -6.28 26.59 -32.17
CA VAL A 10 -6.59 26.32 -30.75
C VAL A 10 -7.28 24.97 -30.59
N LEU A 11 -8.27 24.65 -31.43
CA LEU A 11 -8.97 23.37 -31.40
C LEU A 11 -8.07 22.18 -31.82
N PHE A 12 -7.17 22.39 -32.79
CA PHE A 12 -6.21 21.37 -33.21
C PHE A 12 -5.15 21.07 -32.15
N LEU A 13 -4.74 22.07 -31.37
CA LEU A 13 -3.76 21.91 -30.29
C LEU A 13 -4.39 21.41 -28.97
N SER A 14 -5.66 21.72 -28.70
CA SER A 14 -6.36 21.24 -27.50
C SER A 14 -6.69 19.74 -27.58
N SER A 15 -6.98 19.24 -28.78
CA SER A 15 -7.33 17.82 -29.02
C SER A 15 -6.24 16.83 -28.55
N PRO A 16 -4.98 16.92 -29.01
CA PRO A 16 -3.92 16.00 -28.55
C PRO A 16 -3.59 16.18 -27.07
N LEU A 17 -3.71 17.39 -26.52
CA LEU A 17 -3.51 17.64 -25.09
C LEU A 17 -4.58 16.95 -24.22
N CYS A 18 -5.84 16.97 -24.65
CA CYS A 18 -6.92 16.23 -23.98
C CYS A 18 -6.72 14.71 -24.05
N PHE A 19 -6.23 14.17 -25.16
CA PHE A 19 -5.90 12.74 -25.29
C PHE A 19 -4.70 12.31 -24.44
N LEU A 20 -3.71 13.19 -24.24
CA LEU A 20 -2.56 12.91 -23.36
C LEU A 20 -2.97 12.93 -21.88
N LEU A 21 -3.87 13.82 -21.48
CA LEU A 21 -4.38 13.90 -20.10
C LEU A 21 -5.22 12.68 -19.70
N SER A 22 -5.95 12.06 -20.64
CA SER A 22 -6.73 10.85 -20.37
C SER A 22 -5.87 9.59 -20.22
N MET A 23 -4.68 9.54 -20.82
CA MET A 23 -3.71 8.45 -20.60
C MET A 23 -2.92 8.56 -19.29
N ALA A 24 -3.02 9.70 -18.59
CA ALA A 24 -2.36 9.91 -17.29
C ALA A 24 -3.20 9.41 -16.10
N GLN A 25 -4.39 8.85 -16.33
CA GLN A 25 -5.21 8.28 -15.26
C GLN A 25 -4.67 6.91 -14.86
N ALA A 26 -4.45 6.69 -13.56
CA ALA A 26 -4.20 5.35 -13.06
C ALA A 26 -5.42 4.46 -13.37
N PRO A 27 -5.22 3.26 -13.94
CA PRO A 27 -6.34 2.37 -14.22
C PRO A 27 -7.06 2.00 -12.91
N ILE A 28 -8.38 1.90 -12.95
CA ILE A 28 -9.16 1.36 -11.83
C ILE A 28 -8.66 -0.07 -11.59
N PRO A 29 -8.24 -0.43 -10.37
CA PRO A 29 -7.82 -1.80 -10.08
C PRO A 29 -8.91 -2.80 -10.48
N ALA A 30 -8.52 -3.86 -11.19
CA ALA A 30 -9.47 -4.90 -11.62
C ALA A 30 -9.99 -5.77 -10.46
N HIS A 31 -9.33 -5.70 -9.31
CA HIS A 31 -9.62 -6.47 -8.12
C HIS A 31 -9.57 -5.56 -6.89
N TYR A 32 -10.35 -5.92 -5.86
CA TYR A 32 -10.21 -5.31 -4.54
C TYR A 32 -8.79 -5.58 -4.04
N ASP A 33 -8.12 -4.53 -3.57
CA ASP A 33 -6.74 -4.64 -3.10
C ASP A 33 -6.67 -5.35 -1.74
N GLY A 34 -5.47 -5.78 -1.40
CA GLY A 34 -5.15 -6.36 -0.10
C GLY A 34 -5.24 -7.88 -0.02
N PHE A 35 -4.76 -8.39 1.10
CA PHE A 35 -4.60 -9.81 1.38
C PHE A 35 -5.47 -10.22 2.55
N ALA A 36 -6.38 -11.17 2.34
CA ALA A 36 -7.20 -11.72 3.41
C ALA A 36 -6.34 -12.59 4.34
N TYR A 37 -6.40 -12.33 5.64
CA TYR A 37 -5.74 -13.15 6.65
C TYR A 37 -6.64 -14.34 7.03
N GLY A 38 -6.05 -15.54 7.17
CA GLY A 38 -6.77 -16.75 7.61
C GLY A 38 -7.61 -17.48 6.55
N GLY A 39 -7.54 -17.09 5.27
CA GLY A 39 -8.05 -17.87 4.14
C GLY A 39 -9.58 -17.99 3.99
N ALA A 40 -10.37 -17.52 4.96
CA ALA A 40 -11.83 -17.45 4.87
C ALA A 40 -12.29 -16.17 4.16
N SER A 41 -13.44 -16.23 3.48
CA SER A 41 -14.06 -15.08 2.81
C SER A 41 -14.40 -13.98 3.84
N PRO A 42 -13.78 -12.78 3.76
CA PRO A 42 -13.90 -11.71 4.78
C PRO A 42 -15.30 -11.10 4.99
N TRP A 43 -16.34 -11.64 4.37
CA TRP A 43 -17.51 -10.84 3.95
C TRP A 43 -18.85 -11.30 4.54
N GLU A 44 -18.92 -12.43 5.25
CA GLU A 44 -20.19 -12.95 5.78
C GLU A 44 -20.33 -12.75 7.29
N GLY A 45 -20.91 -11.61 7.69
CA GLY A 45 -21.42 -11.38 9.05
C GLY A 45 -20.38 -11.04 10.12
N SER A 46 -19.11 -10.81 9.74
CA SER A 46 -18.03 -10.37 10.63
C SER A 46 -17.77 -8.86 10.52
N VAL A 47 -17.15 -8.30 11.55
CA VAL A 47 -16.53 -6.97 11.48
C VAL A 47 -15.28 -7.09 10.61
N LEU A 48 -15.24 -6.36 9.50
CA LEU A 48 -14.06 -6.28 8.64
C LEU A 48 -13.10 -5.21 9.17
N VAL A 49 -11.89 -5.62 9.49
CA VAL A 49 -10.76 -4.74 9.79
C VAL A 49 -9.89 -4.64 8.54
N GLU A 50 -9.61 -3.42 8.11
CA GLU A 50 -8.70 -3.14 7.00
C GLU A 50 -7.45 -2.45 7.54
N ALA A 51 -6.31 -3.12 7.43
CA ALA A 51 -5.03 -2.62 7.94
C ALA A 51 -4.14 -2.17 6.79
N PHE A 52 -3.84 -0.87 6.73
CA PHE A 52 -2.89 -0.29 5.78
C PHE A 52 -1.50 -0.28 6.43
N LEU A 53 -0.64 -1.21 6.00
CA LEU A 53 0.65 -1.44 6.64
C LEU A 53 1.79 -1.14 5.67
N ASP A 54 2.74 -0.32 6.13
CA ASP A 54 4.03 -0.18 5.46
C ASP A 54 5.00 -1.22 6.04
N PRO A 55 5.52 -2.16 5.23
CA PRO A 55 6.47 -3.17 5.69
C PRO A 55 7.75 -2.59 6.30
N MET A 56 8.05 -1.31 6.06
CA MET A 56 9.24 -0.62 6.56
C MET A 56 8.99 0.32 7.75
N CYS A 57 7.74 0.46 8.20
CA CYS A 57 7.37 1.32 9.33
C CYS A 57 7.40 0.55 10.67
N SER A 58 8.09 1.08 11.67
CA SER A 58 8.12 0.49 13.02
C SER A 58 6.74 0.49 13.68
N ASP A 59 5.93 1.52 13.47
CA ASP A 59 4.57 1.58 14.04
C ASP A 59 3.66 0.51 13.40
N SER A 60 3.80 0.26 12.10
CA SER A 60 3.08 -0.84 11.43
C SER A 60 3.50 -2.19 12.00
N ARG A 61 4.81 -2.42 12.22
CA ARG A 61 5.33 -3.62 12.89
C ARG A 61 4.75 -3.76 14.30
N ASP A 62 4.84 -2.72 15.11
CA ASP A 62 4.46 -2.75 16.52
C ASP A 62 2.94 -2.94 16.69
N SER A 63 2.14 -2.49 15.71
CA SER A 63 0.70 -2.74 15.65
C SER A 63 0.31 -4.19 15.31
N TRP A 64 1.22 -4.97 14.70
CA TRP A 64 0.91 -6.30 14.17
C TRP A 64 0.50 -7.30 15.26
N SER A 65 1.28 -7.41 16.34
CA SER A 65 0.98 -8.37 17.41
C SER A 65 -0.33 -8.08 18.15
N PRO A 66 -0.62 -6.83 18.60
CA PRO A 66 -1.91 -6.50 19.18
C PRO A 66 -3.09 -6.73 18.23
N LEU A 67 -2.91 -6.48 16.92
CA LEU A 67 -3.92 -6.75 15.91
C LEU A 67 -4.22 -8.26 15.81
N MET A 68 -3.18 -9.10 15.77
CA MET A 68 -3.35 -10.57 15.74
C MET A 68 -4.05 -11.09 17.00
N GLN A 69 -3.68 -10.58 18.19
CA GLN A 69 -4.34 -10.94 19.45
C GLN A 69 -5.82 -10.56 19.45
N THR A 70 -6.15 -9.40 18.88
CA THR A 70 -7.54 -8.94 18.74
C THR A 70 -8.33 -9.85 17.81
N LEU A 71 -7.76 -10.23 16.67
CA LEU A 71 -8.40 -11.16 15.72
C LEU A 71 -8.65 -12.53 16.35
N GLU A 72 -7.69 -13.05 17.10
CA GLU A 72 -7.85 -14.31 17.82
C GLU A 72 -8.96 -14.22 18.87
N HIS A 73 -8.99 -13.13 19.65
CA HIS A 73 -9.99 -12.92 20.70
C HIS A 73 -11.42 -12.83 20.17
N TYR A 74 -11.62 -12.15 19.04
CA TYR A 74 -12.96 -11.93 18.46
C TYR A 74 -13.34 -12.97 17.40
N SER A 75 -12.49 -13.95 17.11
CA SER A 75 -12.78 -15.03 16.15
C SER A 75 -14.06 -15.80 16.53
N PRO A 76 -14.96 -16.13 15.58
CA PRO A 76 -14.89 -15.89 14.13
C PRO A 76 -15.55 -14.58 13.67
N HIS A 77 -15.89 -13.66 14.57
CA HIS A 77 -16.68 -12.46 14.30
C HIS A 77 -15.87 -11.29 13.71
N MET A 78 -14.59 -11.48 13.45
CA MET A 78 -13.71 -10.46 12.88
C MET A 78 -12.92 -11.04 11.72
N SER A 79 -12.80 -10.28 10.64
CA SER A 79 -11.99 -10.62 9.47
C SER A 79 -10.97 -9.52 9.21
N LEU A 80 -9.81 -9.88 8.68
CA LEU A 80 -8.74 -8.93 8.38
C LEU A 80 -8.37 -8.97 6.90
N ILE A 81 -8.30 -7.79 6.30
CA ILE A 81 -7.61 -7.56 5.03
C ILE A 81 -6.42 -6.63 5.30
N VAL A 82 -5.23 -7.03 4.83
CA VAL A 82 -4.02 -6.21 4.90
C VAL A 82 -3.72 -5.60 3.55
N HIS A 83 -3.60 -4.28 3.51
CA HIS A 83 -3.25 -3.48 2.34
C HIS A 83 -1.80 -3.00 2.46
N PRO A 84 -0.87 -3.48 1.61
CA PRO A 84 0.49 -2.93 1.56
C PRO A 84 0.47 -1.46 1.16
N PHE A 85 0.97 -0.58 2.02
CA PHE A 85 0.89 0.86 1.79
C PHE A 85 2.27 1.52 1.96
N PRO A 86 2.99 1.80 0.86
CA PRO A 86 4.34 2.33 0.94
C PRO A 86 4.34 3.82 1.29
N LEU A 87 4.85 4.19 2.46
CA LEU A 87 4.97 5.59 2.84
C LEU A 87 6.15 6.24 2.07
N PRO A 88 5.98 7.47 1.54
CA PRO A 88 6.93 8.06 0.60
C PRO A 88 8.30 8.41 1.22
N TYR A 89 8.41 8.37 2.54
CA TYR A 89 9.62 8.69 3.31
C TYR A 89 10.36 7.47 3.87
N HIS A 90 9.82 6.26 3.66
CA HIS A 90 10.50 5.02 4.02
C HIS A 90 11.25 4.44 2.82
N GLU A 91 12.56 4.25 2.99
CA GLU A 91 13.37 3.58 1.99
C GLU A 91 12.89 2.14 1.81
N ASN A 92 12.89 1.67 0.56
CA ASN A 92 12.46 0.33 0.18
C ASN A 92 10.98 0.01 0.45
N ALA A 93 10.16 0.90 1.02
CA ALA A 93 8.74 0.63 1.28
C ALA A 93 7.99 0.20 0.02
N PHE A 94 8.18 0.92 -1.10
CA PHE A 94 7.58 0.54 -2.38
C PHE A 94 8.04 -0.83 -2.88
N VAL A 95 9.34 -1.13 -2.74
CA VAL A 95 9.91 -2.42 -3.18
C VAL A 95 9.40 -3.57 -2.31
N ALA A 96 9.30 -3.37 -1.00
CA ALA A 96 8.76 -4.34 -0.05
C ALA A 96 7.27 -4.62 -0.32
N CYS A 97 6.46 -3.57 -0.52
CA CYS A 97 5.05 -3.72 -0.90
C CYS A 97 4.90 -4.52 -2.20
N ARG A 98 5.71 -4.22 -3.22
CA ARG A 98 5.72 -4.98 -4.48
C ARG A 98 6.13 -6.44 -4.27
N ALA A 99 7.10 -6.70 -3.40
CA ALA A 99 7.51 -8.06 -3.07
C ALA A 99 6.37 -8.88 -2.45
N LEU A 100 5.54 -8.26 -1.60
CA LEU A 100 4.35 -8.91 -1.05
C LEU A 100 3.33 -9.30 -2.13
N HIS A 101 3.04 -8.40 -3.08
CA HIS A 101 2.15 -8.76 -4.20
C HIS A 101 2.70 -9.90 -5.05
N ILE A 102 4.01 -9.89 -5.34
CA ILE A 102 4.67 -10.97 -6.09
C ILE A 102 4.58 -12.29 -5.30
N ALA A 103 4.88 -12.26 -4.00
CA ALA A 103 4.77 -13.43 -3.14
C ALA A 103 3.33 -13.98 -3.13
N ASN A 104 2.33 -13.10 -3.01
CA ASN A 104 0.92 -13.49 -3.05
C ASN A 104 0.51 -14.12 -4.38
N MET A 105 0.99 -13.58 -5.50
CA MET A 105 0.76 -14.13 -6.84
C MET A 105 1.39 -15.52 -7.02
N LEU A 106 2.58 -15.75 -6.46
CA LEU A 106 3.28 -17.03 -6.57
C LEU A 106 2.69 -18.08 -5.61
N ASN A 107 2.42 -17.68 -4.37
CA ASN A 107 1.81 -18.48 -3.33
C ASN A 107 1.27 -17.59 -2.20
N ALA A 108 -0.06 -17.43 -2.13
CA ALA A 108 -0.74 -16.62 -1.13
C ALA A 108 -0.38 -16.97 0.33
N SER A 109 -0.01 -18.22 0.63
CA SER A 109 0.41 -18.63 1.98
C SER A 109 1.74 -18.01 2.43
N THR A 110 2.53 -17.45 1.50
CA THR A 110 3.83 -16.83 1.78
C THR A 110 3.76 -15.35 2.10
N THR A 111 2.61 -14.71 1.86
CA THR A 111 2.43 -13.26 1.98
C THR A 111 2.67 -12.76 3.41
N PHE A 112 1.99 -13.32 4.40
CA PHE A 112 2.16 -12.92 5.80
C PHE A 112 3.50 -13.33 6.41
N PRO A 113 4.04 -14.54 6.15
CA PRO A 113 5.42 -14.86 6.52
C PRO A 113 6.45 -13.86 5.97
N LEU A 114 6.26 -13.39 4.73
CA LEU A 114 7.14 -12.37 4.15
C LEU A 114 6.94 -10.99 4.79
N LEU A 115 5.72 -10.60 5.13
CA LEU A 115 5.44 -9.36 5.87
C LEU A 115 6.12 -9.37 7.24
N GLU A 116 5.99 -10.47 7.98
CA GLU A 116 6.64 -10.64 9.29
C GLU A 116 8.17 -10.63 9.17
N PHE A 117 8.71 -11.25 8.11
CA PHE A 117 10.14 -11.16 7.81
C PHE A 117 10.59 -9.72 7.54
N PHE A 118 9.77 -8.91 6.84
CA PHE A 118 10.03 -7.49 6.66
C PHE A 118 10.08 -6.74 7.99
N PHE A 119 9.05 -6.95 8.83
CA PHE A 119 8.92 -6.40 10.17
C PHE A 119 10.10 -6.74 11.10
N GLU A 120 10.59 -7.98 11.07
CA GLU A 120 11.72 -8.42 11.89
C GLU A 120 13.04 -7.75 11.47
N HIS A 121 13.21 -7.47 10.17
CA HIS A 121 14.48 -7.03 9.60
C HIS A 121 14.48 -5.58 9.09
N GLN A 122 13.51 -4.76 9.49
CA GLN A 122 13.35 -3.37 9.01
C GLN A 122 14.64 -2.54 9.16
N GLU A 123 15.36 -2.71 10.28
CA GLU A 123 16.60 -1.95 10.54
C GLU A 123 17.70 -2.21 9.52
N ARG A 124 17.71 -3.40 8.89
CA ARG A 124 18.69 -3.76 7.87
C ARG A 124 18.43 -3.04 6.54
N TRP A 125 17.17 -2.71 6.26
CA TRP A 125 16.74 -2.13 4.98
C TRP A 125 16.25 -0.69 5.09
N SER A 126 16.22 -0.14 6.30
CA SER A 126 15.95 1.28 6.57
C SER A 126 17.25 2.09 6.55
N ASN A 127 17.16 3.34 6.10
CA ASN A 127 18.31 4.23 6.09
C ASN A 127 18.70 4.66 7.51
N LYS A 128 19.98 4.49 7.88
CA LYS A 128 20.52 4.94 9.19
C LYS A 128 20.37 6.45 9.43
N SER A 129 20.13 7.24 8.37
CA SER A 129 19.90 8.68 8.44
C SER A 129 18.55 9.06 9.08
N ASN A 130 17.49 8.27 8.85
CA ASN A 130 16.16 8.52 9.45
C ASN A 130 16.15 8.24 10.96
N THR A 131 16.88 7.22 11.41
CA THR A 131 17.00 6.88 12.84
C THR A 131 17.55 8.06 13.64
N ARG A 132 18.58 8.77 13.14
CA ARG A 132 19.15 9.93 13.85
C ARG A 132 18.22 11.13 13.91
N TYR A 133 17.45 11.39 12.85
CA TYR A 133 16.49 12.49 12.84
C TYR A 133 15.31 12.22 13.80
N ILE A 134 14.71 11.04 13.74
CA ILE A 134 13.59 10.69 14.63
C ILE A 134 14.03 10.61 16.10
N GLN A 135 15.20 10.03 16.41
CA GLN A 135 15.73 10.05 17.79
C GLN A 135 15.94 11.48 18.30
N SER A 136 16.36 12.42 17.45
CA SER A 136 16.57 13.83 17.83
C SER A 136 15.27 14.61 18.03
N VAL A 137 14.18 14.19 17.39
CA VAL A 137 12.85 14.78 17.59
C VAL A 137 12.20 14.23 18.86
N TYR A 138 12.38 12.94 19.15
CA TYR A 138 11.77 12.28 20.31
C TYR A 138 12.54 12.51 21.63
N ASN A 139 13.84 12.82 21.56
CA ASN A 139 14.67 13.18 22.73
C ASN A 139 14.71 14.69 23.02
N ARG A 140 13.68 15.45 22.64
CA ARG A 140 13.50 16.86 23.03
C ARG A 140 12.37 17.03 24.02
#